data_AF-A0A227J3G7-F1
#
_entry.id   AF-A0A227J3G7-F1
#
_cell.length_a   1.000
_cell.length_b   1.000
_cell.length_c   1.000
_cell.angle_alpha   90.00
_cell.angle_beta   90.00
_cell.angle_gamma   90.00
#
_symmetry.space_group_name_H-M   'P 1'
#
loop_
_entity.id
_entity.type
_entity.pdbx_description
1 polymer ?
#
loop_
_entity_poly.entity_id
_entity_poly.type
_entity_poly.pdbx_seq_one_letter_code
_entity_poly.pdbx_strand_id
1 'polypeptide(L)'
;ITRRSQARLDERPSTIANAALLDLNDENAAQKLDEIIQSNHIERIVGAFPPGFRRGSGREYAQQWSTLVKAAKQHAIEKLVMISSTTVYPNLPTDMKEESASLALVQT
;
A
#
# COMPACT_ATOMS: atom_id res chain seq x y z
N ILE A 1 -5.48 -16.92 7.68
CA ILE A 1 -5.13 -17.76 8.86
C ILE A 1 -4.68 -16.83 9.98
N THR A 2 -5.48 -16.69 11.04
CA THR A 2 -5.15 -15.85 12.20
C THR A 2 -4.23 -16.62 13.15
N ARG A 3 -3.04 -16.07 13.43
CA ARG A 3 -2.08 -16.66 14.39
C ARG A 3 -2.39 -16.10 15.78
N ARG A 4 -3.03 -16.90 16.63
CA ARG A 4 -3.54 -16.49 17.96
C ARG A 4 -2.98 -17.31 19.14
N SER A 5 -2.15 -18.32 18.89
CA SER A 5 -1.51 -19.14 19.94
C SER A 5 0.00 -18.93 19.94
N GLN A 6 0.63 -19.10 21.12
CA GLN A 6 2.08 -18.94 21.27
C GLN A 6 2.87 -19.82 20.29
N ALA A 7 2.52 -21.10 20.18
CA ALA A 7 3.13 -22.03 19.22
C ALA A 7 3.05 -21.57 17.75
N ARG A 8 1.96 -20.88 17.36
CA ARG A 8 1.78 -20.34 16.01
C ARG A 8 2.56 -19.04 15.80
N LEU A 9 2.82 -18.26 16.86
CA LEU A 9 3.68 -17.07 16.81
C LEU A 9 5.16 -17.46 16.74
N ASP A 10 5.52 -18.58 17.37
CA ASP A 10 6.86 -19.16 17.37
C ASP A 10 7.21 -19.86 16.03
N GLU A 11 6.20 -20.13 15.19
CA GLU A 11 6.41 -20.44 13.76
C GLU A 11 7.06 -19.22 13.11
N ARG A 12 8.40 -19.22 13.06
CA ARG A 12 9.17 -18.19 12.36
C ARG A 12 8.67 -18.13 10.93
N PRO A 13 8.15 -16.98 10.47
CA PRO A 13 7.94 -16.78 9.04
C PRO A 13 9.29 -17.01 8.35
N SER A 14 9.26 -17.49 7.10
CA SER A 14 10.40 -17.40 6.19
C SER A 14 11.09 -16.06 6.40
N THR A 15 12.37 -16.10 6.78
CA THR A 15 13.16 -14.91 7.12
C THR A 15 12.93 -13.85 6.06
N ILE A 16 12.47 -12.66 6.45
CA ILE A 16 12.43 -11.52 5.52
C ILE A 16 13.90 -11.25 5.17
N ALA A 17 14.30 -11.63 3.97
CA ALA A 17 15.71 -11.56 3.55
C ALA A 17 16.17 -10.11 3.45
N ASN A 18 15.29 -9.23 2.95
CA ASN A 18 15.57 -7.82 2.71
C ASN A 18 14.45 -6.97 3.31
N ALA A 19 14.81 -6.06 4.21
CA ALA A 19 13.89 -5.07 4.77
C ALA A 19 14.45 -3.67 4.50
N ALA A 20 13.60 -2.75 4.06
CA ALA A 20 13.94 -1.35 3.83
C ALA A 20 12.94 -0.46 4.57
N LEU A 21 13.43 0.66 5.13
CA LEU A 21 12.59 1.68 5.74
C LEU A 21 12.22 2.71 4.67
N LEU A 22 10.92 2.92 4.46
CA LEU A 22 10.39 3.92 3.53
C LEU A 22 9.25 4.66 4.21
N ASP A 23 9.45 5.95 4.44
CA ASP A 23 8.35 6.87 4.74
C ASP A 23 7.86 7.48 3.44
N LEU A 24 6.60 7.23 3.09
CA LEU A 24 5.99 7.74 1.86
C LEU A 24 5.59 9.21 1.95
N ASN A 25 5.74 9.84 3.12
CA ASN A 25 5.51 11.27 3.32
C ASN A 25 6.81 12.10 3.21
N ASP A 26 7.97 11.46 3.13
CA ASP A 26 9.25 12.11 2.92
C ASP A 26 9.29 12.73 1.50
N GLU A 27 9.84 13.93 1.36
CA GLU A 27 10.01 14.60 0.05
C GLU A 27 10.84 13.74 -0.92
N ASN A 28 11.74 12.91 -0.39
CA ASN A 28 12.62 12.01 -1.15
C ASN A 28 12.05 10.59 -1.28
N ALA A 29 10.79 10.35 -0.90
CA ALA A 29 10.19 9.01 -0.93
C ALA A 29 10.25 8.35 -2.32
N ALA A 30 10.06 9.14 -3.39
CA ALA A 30 10.13 8.62 -4.76
C ALA A 30 11.54 8.08 -5.10
N GLN A 31 12.58 8.85 -4.78
CA GLN A 31 13.96 8.44 -5.03
C GLN A 31 14.34 7.21 -4.20
N LYS A 32 13.98 7.19 -2.91
CA LYS A 32 14.23 6.03 -2.03
C LYS A 32 13.51 4.78 -2.53
N LEU A 33 12.27 4.92 -3.03
CA LEU A 33 11.52 3.81 -3.61
C LEU A 33 12.20 3.27 -4.88
N ASP A 34 12.70 4.16 -5.74
CA ASP A 34 13.44 3.77 -6.94
C ASP A 34 14.70 2.95 -6.60
N GLU A 35 15.48 3.41 -5.61
CA GLU A 35 16.65 2.71 -5.11
C GLU A 35 16.30 1.33 -4.55
N ILE A 36 15.21 1.22 -3.79
CA ILE A 36 14.73 -0.06 -3.24
C ILE A 36 14.33 -1.03 -4.36
N ILE A 37 13.60 -0.55 -5.37
CA ILE A 37 13.15 -1.38 -6.50
C ILE A 37 14.35 -1.94 -7.26
N GLN A 38 15.32 -1.08 -7.59
CA GLN A 38 16.51 -1.47 -8.36
C GLN A 38 17.43 -2.41 -7.57
N SER A 39 17.74 -2.08 -6.32
CA SER A 39 18.66 -2.87 -5.49
C SER A 39 18.14 -4.26 -5.14
N ASN A 40 16.82 -4.45 -5.13
CA ASN A 40 16.19 -5.73 -4.81
C ASN A 40 15.62 -6.45 -6.05
N HIS A 41 15.80 -5.89 -7.25
CA HIS A 41 15.23 -6.42 -8.49
C HIS A 41 13.73 -6.73 -8.36
N ILE A 42 12.97 -5.77 -7.81
CA ILE A 42 11.53 -5.96 -7.57
C ILE A 42 10.82 -5.99 -8.92
N GLU A 43 10.04 -7.05 -9.17
CA GLU A 43 9.20 -7.19 -10.38
C GLU A 43 7.71 -6.94 -10.11
N ARG A 44 7.29 -7.09 -8.85
CA ARG A 44 5.88 -7.06 -8.43
C ARG A 44 5.77 -6.36 -7.08
N ILE A 45 4.76 -5.52 -6.94
CA ILE A 45 4.51 -4.76 -5.70
C ILE A 45 3.14 -5.16 -5.15
N VAL A 46 3.10 -5.47 -3.86
CA VAL A 46 1.86 -5.63 -3.09
C VAL A 46 1.84 -4.56 -2.01
N GLY A 47 0.96 -3.58 -2.15
CA GLY A 47 0.78 -2.54 -1.14
C GLY A 47 -0.40 -2.85 -0.23
N ALA A 48 -0.16 -2.88 1.07
CA ALA A 48 -1.18 -3.10 2.08
C ALA A 48 -1.07 -2.02 3.16
N PHE A 49 -1.75 -0.90 2.96
CA PHE A 49 -1.78 0.16 3.95
C PHE A 49 -2.86 -0.16 5.01
N PRO A 50 -2.48 -0.25 6.30
CA PRO A 50 -3.42 -0.63 7.34
C PRO A 50 -4.56 0.40 7.49
N PRO A 51 -5.74 -0.03 8.00
CA PRO A 51 -6.81 0.90 8.35
C PRO A 51 -6.28 1.94 9.34
N GLY A 52 -6.55 3.22 9.08
CA GLY A 52 -5.99 4.35 9.84
C GLY A 52 -4.79 5.05 9.18
N PHE A 53 -4.27 4.54 8.05
CA PHE A 53 -3.24 5.24 7.26
C PHE A 53 -3.77 6.48 6.50
N ARG A 54 -5.08 6.75 6.58
CA ARG A 54 -5.74 7.95 6.04
C ARG A 54 -5.57 9.13 7.00
N ARG A 55 -4.38 9.71 7.06
CA ARG A 55 -4.17 11.05 7.65
C ARG A 55 -4.49 12.13 6.60
N GLY A 56 -4.78 13.35 7.05
CA GLY A 56 -5.07 14.49 6.14
C GLY A 56 -6.33 14.37 5.26
N SER A 57 -7.40 13.72 5.75
CA SER A 57 -8.65 13.48 5.01
C SER A 57 -8.50 12.64 3.72
N GLY A 58 -7.53 11.72 3.69
CA GLY A 58 -7.37 10.78 2.57
C GLY A 58 -6.57 11.30 1.37
N ARG A 59 -6.13 12.57 1.39
CA ARG A 59 -5.21 13.12 0.38
C ARG A 59 -3.85 12.43 0.40
N GLU A 60 -3.30 12.19 1.59
CA GLU A 60 -2.02 11.50 1.77
C GLU A 60 -2.07 10.08 1.20
N TYR A 61 -3.14 9.35 1.48
CA TYR A 61 -3.34 7.99 0.95
C TYR A 61 -3.28 7.96 -0.59
N ALA A 62 -3.98 8.87 -1.26
CA ALA A 62 -3.98 8.95 -2.71
C ALA A 62 -2.61 9.34 -3.28
N GLN A 63 -1.92 10.28 -2.62
CA GLN A 63 -0.58 10.72 -3.00
C GLN A 63 0.44 9.59 -2.85
N GLN A 64 0.39 8.83 -1.76
CA GLN A 64 1.25 7.68 -1.51
C GLN A 64 1.07 6.59 -2.57
N TRP A 65 -0.18 6.28 -2.95
CA TRP A 65 -0.45 5.38 -4.07
C TRP A 65 0.02 5.96 -5.41
N SER A 66 -0.10 7.26 -5.63
CA SER A 66 0.42 7.91 -6.83
C SER A 66 1.94 7.73 -6.96
N THR A 67 2.68 7.86 -5.86
CA THR A 67 4.13 7.61 -5.81
C THR A 67 4.45 6.16 -6.21
N LEU A 68 3.75 5.18 -5.63
CA LEU A 68 3.91 3.76 -5.98
C LEU A 68 3.60 3.46 -7.44
N VAL A 69 2.49 4.01 -7.97
CA VAL A 69 2.08 3.81 -9.37
C VAL A 69 3.10 4.41 -10.34
N LYS A 70 3.64 5.60 -10.04
CA LYS A 70 4.66 6.24 -10.88
C LYS A 70 5.95 5.43 -10.91
N ALA A 71 6.46 5.01 -9.74
CA ALA A 71 7.63 4.16 -9.65
C ALA A 71 7.42 2.82 -10.38
N ALA A 72 6.26 2.19 -10.17
CA ALA A 72 5.92 0.94 -10.85
C ALA A 72 5.95 1.06 -12.39
N LYS A 73 5.40 2.16 -12.92
CA LYS A 73 5.45 2.45 -14.36
C LYS A 73 6.88 2.71 -14.85
N GLN A 74 7.67 3.46 -14.10
CA GLN A 74 9.04 3.82 -14.45
C GLN A 74 9.97 2.60 -14.54
N HIS A 75 9.82 1.65 -13.62
CA HIS A 75 10.68 0.45 -13.57
C HIS A 75 10.05 -0.78 -14.25
N ALA A 76 9.01 -0.59 -15.07
CA ALA A 76 8.33 -1.66 -15.78
C ALA A 76 7.90 -2.84 -14.87
N ILE A 77 7.44 -2.52 -13.66
CA ILE A 77 6.89 -3.51 -12.71
C ILE A 77 5.70 -4.21 -13.38
N GLU A 78 5.71 -5.54 -13.38
CA GLU A 78 4.70 -6.35 -14.08
C GLU A 78 3.31 -6.19 -13.45
N LYS A 79 3.27 -6.02 -12.13
CA LYS A 79 2.02 -5.97 -11.38
C LYS A 79 2.14 -5.16 -10.10
N LEU A 80 1.19 -4.23 -9.93
CA LEU A 80 0.92 -3.55 -8.67
C LEU A 80 -0.42 -4.05 -8.13
N VAL A 81 -0.41 -4.68 -6.96
CA VAL A 81 -1.61 -5.11 -6.24
C VAL A 81 -1.87 -4.14 -5.09
N MET A 82 -3.04 -3.51 -5.14
CA MET A 82 -3.53 -2.63 -4.09
C MET A 82 -4.46 -3.42 -3.17
N ILE A 83 -4.04 -3.62 -1.92
CA ILE A 83 -4.91 -4.18 -0.88
C ILE A 83 -5.55 -3.01 -0.14
N SER A 84 -6.86 -2.86 -0.32
CA SER A 84 -7.69 -1.89 0.37
C SER A 84 -8.54 -2.55 1.44
N SER A 85 -9.18 -1.74 2.29
CA SER A 85 -10.17 -2.19 3.26
C SER A 85 -11.49 -1.47 3.00
N THR A 86 -12.59 -1.94 3.59
CA THR A 86 -13.91 -1.30 3.47
C THR A 86 -13.91 0.18 3.85
N THR A 87 -12.92 0.67 4.62
CA THR A 87 -12.75 2.11 4.93
C THR A 87 -12.46 2.98 3.70
N VAL A 88 -12.12 2.39 2.55
CA VAL A 88 -11.98 3.15 1.30
C VAL A 88 -13.29 3.48 0.62
N TYR A 89 -14.37 2.87 1.10
CA TYR A 89 -15.72 3.01 0.58
C TYR A 89 -16.57 3.94 1.48
N PRO A 90 -17.57 4.64 0.93
CA PRO A 90 -18.51 5.46 1.70
C PRO A 90 -19.28 4.63 2.75
N ASN A 91 -19.53 5.21 3.93
CA ASN A 91 -20.37 4.55 4.94
C ASN A 91 -21.86 4.78 4.64
N LEU A 92 -22.34 4.23 3.52
CA LEU A 92 -23.72 4.36 3.05
C LEU A 92 -24.39 2.98 2.95
N PRO A 93 -25.68 2.84 3.31
CA PRO A 93 -26.41 1.58 3.22
C PRO A 93 -26.89 1.33 1.78
N THR A 94 -25.95 1.19 0.86
CA THR A 94 -26.20 0.98 -0.57
C THR A 94 -25.31 -0.13 -1.12
N ASP A 95 -25.72 -0.77 -2.21
CA ASP A 95 -24.85 -1.70 -2.94
C ASP A 95 -23.56 -0.99 -3.37
N MET A 96 -22.41 -1.59 -3.03
CA MET A 96 -21.09 -1.01 -3.30
C MET A 96 -20.48 -1.62 -4.56
N LYS A 97 -19.84 -0.79 -5.38
CA LYS A 97 -19.05 -1.20 -6.54
C LYS A 97 -17.64 -0.67 -6.41
N GLU A 98 -16.68 -1.21 -7.17
CA GLU A 98 -15.28 -0.73 -7.14
C GLU A 98 -15.19 0.78 -7.42
N GLU A 99 -16.07 1.32 -8.26
CA GLU A 99 -16.17 2.77 -8.52
C GLU A 99 -16.48 3.61 -7.26
N SER A 100 -17.12 3.00 -6.24
CA SER A 100 -17.42 3.64 -4.96
C SER A 100 -16.16 3.92 -4.13
N ALA A 101 -15.01 3.30 -4.43
CA ALA A 101 -13.72 3.58 -3.79
C ALA A 101 -12.94 4.74 -4.45
N SER A 102 -13.59 5.55 -5.31
CA SER A 102 -12.89 6.59 -6.07
C SER A 102 -12.44 7.78 -5.22
N LEU A 103 -11.30 8.37 -5.61
CA LEU A 103 -10.74 9.57 -4.99
C LEU A 103 -11.69 10.77 -5.05
N ALA A 104 -12.48 10.88 -6.12
CA ALA A 104 -13.41 11.99 -6.33
C ALA A 104 -14.47 12.08 -5.23
N LEU A 105 -14.80 10.97 -4.58
CA LEU A 105 -15.80 10.88 -3.52
C LEU A 105 -15.29 11.33 -2.14
N VAL A 106 -13.98 11.56 -2.00
CA VAL A 106 -13.33 11.93 -0.72
C VAL A 106 -13.14 13.46 -0.60
N GLN A 107 -13.40 14.24 -1.66
CA GLN A 107 -13.09 15.68 -1.72
C GLN A 107 -14.26 16.63 -1.42
N THR A 108 -15.39 16.13 -0.92
CA THR A 108 -16.52 16.96 -0.43
C THR A 108 -16.56 16.97 1.09
#